data_AF-A0A2T5C8P6-F1
#
_entry.id   AF-A0A2T5C8P6-F1
#
_cell.length_a   1.000
_cell.length_b   1.000
_cell.length_c   1.000
_cell.angle_alpha   90.00
_cell.angle_beta   90.00
_cell.angle_gamma   90.00
#
_symmetry.space_group_name_H-M   'P 1'
#
loop_
_entity.id
_entity.type
_entity.pdbx_description
1 polymer ?
#
loop_
_entity_poly.entity_id
_entity_poly.type
_entity_poly.pdbx_seq_one_letter_code
_entity_poly.pdbx_strand_id
1 'polypeptide(L)'
;MSTTLARTCLTLVLSAFLALAGCMTTDRQQTVGGGAAVGAGLGAVLGYVVGDGRGALIGAAIGAATGALAGHVVAERKTQYASREDFLDAEAKRVAEFNATARNYNEQLRKDIAQLSEEAEILRADYTEQEAQQVRMAEKRSELNNRMQRTAALEQELVKELEVQTAILQEERKEAPKDDPYIAELEKEVLALQANLESLREGSVQLAGIDERLSI
;
A
#
# COMPACT_ATOMS: atom_id res chain seq x y z
N MET A 1 39.39 13.72 -19.13
CA MET A 1 38.49 14.50 -20.01
C MET A 1 37.10 13.88 -20.17
N SER A 2 36.94 12.55 -20.29
CA SER A 2 35.61 11.91 -20.40
C SER A 2 34.72 12.03 -19.14
N THR A 3 35.30 11.96 -17.93
CA THR A 3 34.54 11.99 -16.66
C THR A 3 34.05 13.39 -16.27
N THR A 4 34.75 14.44 -16.68
CA THR A 4 34.33 15.84 -16.47
C THR A 4 33.19 16.22 -17.40
N LEU A 5 33.21 15.75 -18.66
CA LEU A 5 32.14 15.93 -19.65
C LEU A 5 30.84 15.22 -19.25
N ALA A 6 30.91 14.02 -18.67
CA ALA A 6 29.74 13.31 -18.16
C ALA A 6 29.10 14.02 -16.95
N ARG A 7 29.92 14.62 -16.06
CA ARG A 7 29.45 15.40 -14.90
C ARG A 7 28.83 16.73 -15.30
N THR A 8 29.37 17.43 -16.30
CA THR A 8 28.78 18.66 -16.83
C THR A 8 27.49 18.40 -17.62
N CYS A 9 27.41 17.30 -18.38
CA CYS A 9 26.14 16.90 -19.01
C CYS A 9 25.08 16.49 -17.98
N LEU A 10 25.44 15.74 -16.94
CA LEU A 10 24.50 15.34 -15.89
C LEU A 10 23.95 16.56 -15.14
N THR A 11 24.80 17.54 -14.82
CA THR A 11 24.38 18.78 -14.15
C THR A 11 23.53 19.67 -15.06
N LEU A 12 23.79 19.68 -16.37
CA LEU A 12 23.04 20.46 -17.35
C LEU A 12 21.67 19.83 -17.71
N VAL A 13 21.57 18.50 -17.71
CA VAL A 13 20.31 17.77 -17.83
C VAL A 13 19.48 17.91 -16.55
N LEU A 14 20.11 17.85 -15.38
CA LEU A 14 19.44 18.04 -14.09
C LEU A 14 18.93 19.48 -13.91
N SER A 15 19.71 20.49 -14.32
CA SER A 15 19.29 21.89 -14.26
C SER A 15 18.22 22.23 -15.30
N ALA A 16 18.24 21.61 -16.49
CA ALA A 16 17.17 21.73 -17.47
C ALA A 16 15.86 21.08 -16.97
N PHE A 17 15.92 19.93 -16.30
CA PHE A 17 14.75 19.30 -15.66
C PHE A 17 14.18 20.15 -14.52
N LEU A 18 15.03 20.76 -13.69
CA LEU A 18 14.59 21.68 -12.63
C LEU A 18 14.03 23.00 -13.19
N ALA A 19 14.55 23.49 -14.32
CA ALA A 19 14.08 24.73 -14.95
C ALA A 19 12.70 24.56 -15.62
N LEU A 20 12.39 23.39 -16.18
CA LEU A 20 11.06 23.10 -16.72
C LEU A 20 9.99 22.91 -15.63
N ALA A 21 10.38 22.56 -14.41
CA ALA A 21 9.46 22.43 -13.27
C ALA A 21 9.06 23.79 -12.64
N GLY A 22 9.79 24.87 -12.93
CA GLY A 22 9.61 26.18 -12.28
C GLY A 22 8.71 27.19 -13.00
N CYS A 23 8.19 26.88 -14.19
CA CYS A 23 7.29 27.79 -14.92
C CYS A 23 5.82 27.47 -14.60
N MET A 24 5.22 28.27 -13.71
CA MET A 24 3.81 28.25 -13.29
C MET A 24 3.28 26.84 -12.94
N THR A 25 3.78 26.27 -11.86
CA THR A 25 3.22 25.05 -11.28
C THR A 25 1.90 25.37 -10.58
N THR A 26 0.81 24.75 -11.03
CA THR A 26 -0.49 24.78 -10.33
C THR A 26 -0.43 23.94 -9.05
N ASP A 27 -1.31 24.22 -8.08
CA ASP A 27 -1.43 23.45 -6.83
C ASP A 27 -1.55 21.93 -7.11
N ARG A 28 -2.38 21.56 -8.08
CA ARG A 28 -2.52 20.18 -8.59
C ARG A 28 -1.19 19.56 -9.03
N GLN A 29 -0.35 20.29 -9.76
CA GLN A 29 0.94 19.77 -10.23
C GLN A 29 1.95 19.64 -9.08
N GLN A 30 1.86 20.50 -8.05
CA GLN A 30 2.67 20.37 -6.85
C GLN A 30 2.30 19.14 -6.04
N THR A 31 1.00 18.85 -5.85
CA THR A 31 0.53 17.64 -5.17
C THR A 31 0.91 16.37 -5.92
N VAL A 32 0.71 16.33 -7.25
CA VAL A 32 1.12 15.20 -8.11
C VAL A 32 2.63 14.99 -8.06
N GLY A 33 3.42 16.06 -8.23
CA GLY A 33 4.87 16.00 -8.17
C GLY A 33 5.41 15.61 -6.80
N GLY A 34 4.75 16.08 -5.73
CA GLY A 34 5.00 15.70 -4.35
C GLY A 34 4.80 14.20 -4.16
N GLY A 35 3.63 13.68 -4.53
CA GLY A 35 3.35 12.25 -4.47
C GLY A 35 4.35 11.41 -5.26
N ALA A 36 4.72 11.85 -6.47
CA ALA A 36 5.73 11.17 -7.29
C ALA A 36 7.11 11.12 -6.61
N ALA A 37 7.58 12.23 -6.06
CA ALA A 37 8.88 12.29 -5.39
C ALA A 37 8.92 11.35 -4.17
N VAL A 38 7.82 11.26 -3.43
CA VAL A 38 7.68 10.45 -2.21
C VAL A 38 7.64 8.97 -2.55
N GLY A 39 6.78 8.61 -3.52
CA GLY A 39 6.72 7.24 -4.02
C GLY A 39 8.06 6.81 -4.60
N ALA A 40 8.77 7.68 -5.31
CA ALA A 40 10.11 7.40 -5.82
C ALA A 40 11.11 7.11 -4.68
N GLY A 41 11.09 7.92 -3.62
CA GLY A 41 11.98 7.74 -2.46
C GLY A 41 11.73 6.41 -1.75
N LEU A 42 10.47 6.10 -1.44
CA LEU A 42 10.09 4.85 -0.77
C LEU A 42 10.38 3.63 -1.65
N GLY A 43 10.00 3.70 -2.93
CA GLY A 43 10.27 2.65 -3.90
C GLY A 43 11.75 2.40 -4.12
N ALA A 44 12.60 3.44 -4.09
CA ALA A 44 14.04 3.28 -4.19
C ALA A 44 14.64 2.50 -3.02
N VAL A 45 14.22 2.81 -1.80
CA VAL A 45 14.71 2.14 -0.57
C VAL A 45 14.31 0.68 -0.58
N LEU A 46 13.03 0.38 -0.82
CA LEU A 46 12.53 -1.00 -0.86
C LEU A 46 13.15 -1.79 -2.01
N GLY A 47 13.24 -1.18 -3.19
CA GLY A 47 13.86 -1.78 -4.37
C GLY A 47 15.35 -2.07 -4.17
N TYR A 48 16.07 -1.22 -3.43
CA TYR A 48 17.48 -1.44 -3.11
C TYR A 48 17.71 -2.71 -2.29
N VAL A 49 16.86 -2.98 -1.31
CA VAL A 49 16.97 -4.18 -0.46
C VAL A 49 16.84 -5.47 -1.27
N VAL A 50 16.01 -5.46 -2.32
CA VAL A 50 15.70 -6.66 -3.12
C VAL A 50 16.66 -6.85 -4.31
N GLY A 51 17.15 -5.76 -4.91
CA GLY A 51 17.89 -5.82 -6.19
C GLY A 51 19.05 -4.83 -6.34
N ASP A 52 19.60 -4.34 -5.22
CA ASP A 52 20.68 -3.36 -5.16
C ASP A 52 20.39 -2.09 -6.00
N GLY A 53 21.39 -1.50 -6.65
CA GLY A 53 21.22 -0.25 -7.41
C GLY A 53 20.24 -0.36 -8.59
N ARG A 54 20.09 -1.54 -9.20
CA ARG A 54 19.09 -1.76 -10.26
C ARG A 54 17.69 -1.86 -9.67
N GLY A 55 17.54 -2.57 -8.56
CA GLY A 55 16.29 -2.65 -7.81
C GLY A 55 15.87 -1.28 -7.29
N ALA A 56 16.80 -0.44 -6.83
CA ALA A 56 16.53 0.93 -6.42
C ALA A 56 16.00 1.80 -7.57
N LEU A 57 16.59 1.71 -8.77
CA LEU A 57 16.10 2.46 -9.93
C LEU A 57 14.72 2.01 -10.38
N ILE A 58 14.48 0.70 -10.46
CA ILE A 58 13.18 0.14 -10.85
C ILE A 58 12.13 0.49 -9.80
N GLY A 59 12.46 0.31 -8.52
CA GLY A 59 11.59 0.67 -7.41
C GLY A 59 11.28 2.16 -7.37
N ALA A 60 12.27 3.02 -7.63
CA ALA A 60 12.06 4.47 -7.74
C ALA A 60 11.13 4.83 -8.90
N ALA A 61 11.29 4.22 -10.07
CA ALA A 61 10.46 4.50 -11.23
C ALA A 61 9.01 4.06 -11.01
N ILE A 62 8.80 2.85 -10.49
CA ILE A 62 7.46 2.33 -10.15
C ILE A 62 6.84 3.19 -9.05
N GLY A 63 7.60 3.45 -7.99
CA GLY A 63 7.17 4.29 -6.89
C GLY A 63 6.83 5.71 -7.34
N ALA A 64 7.60 6.32 -8.25
CA ALA A 64 7.29 7.62 -8.81
C ALA A 64 5.98 7.62 -9.58
N ALA A 65 5.74 6.61 -10.41
CA ALA A 65 4.50 6.49 -11.18
C ALA A 65 3.30 6.31 -10.25
N THR A 66 3.38 5.39 -9.29
CA THR A 66 2.29 5.15 -8.33
C THR A 66 2.05 6.37 -7.44
N GLY A 67 3.12 7.00 -6.96
CA GLY A 67 3.05 8.23 -6.17
C GLY A 67 2.44 9.41 -6.94
N ALA A 68 2.72 9.53 -8.23
CA ALA A 68 2.09 10.54 -9.09
C ALA A 68 0.58 10.31 -9.21
N LEU A 69 0.15 9.04 -9.33
CA LEU A 69 -1.27 8.68 -9.35
C LEU A 69 -1.94 9.02 -8.00
N ALA A 70 -1.29 8.69 -6.89
CA ALA A 70 -1.77 9.05 -5.56
C ALA A 70 -1.92 10.58 -5.42
N GLY A 71 -0.90 11.35 -5.81
CA GLY A 71 -0.97 12.82 -5.78
C GLY A 71 -2.04 13.40 -6.72
N HIS A 72 -2.34 12.75 -7.85
CA HIS A 72 -3.45 13.14 -8.72
C HIS A 72 -4.81 12.96 -8.03
N VAL A 73 -4.98 11.84 -7.33
CA VAL A 73 -6.19 11.55 -6.53
C VAL A 73 -6.32 12.57 -5.41
N VAL A 74 -5.24 12.88 -4.68
CA VAL A 74 -5.26 13.91 -3.63
C VAL A 74 -5.71 15.26 -4.20
N ALA A 75 -5.10 15.69 -5.30
CA ALA A 75 -5.44 16.96 -5.91
C ALA A 75 -6.91 17.02 -6.35
N GLU A 76 -7.47 15.91 -6.83
CA GLU A 76 -8.90 15.82 -7.15
C GLU A 76 -9.77 15.87 -5.89
N ARG A 77 -9.43 15.12 -4.84
CA ARG A 77 -10.17 15.13 -3.56
C ARG A 77 -10.16 16.52 -2.94
N LYS A 78 -9.02 17.22 -2.92
CA LYS A 78 -8.89 18.59 -2.41
C LYS A 78 -9.87 19.58 -3.05
N THR A 79 -10.10 19.47 -4.36
CA THR A 79 -11.05 20.36 -5.07
C THR A 79 -12.53 20.16 -4.67
N GLN A 80 -12.85 19.07 -3.97
CA GLN A 80 -14.22 18.76 -3.54
C GLN A 80 -14.60 19.45 -2.22
N TYR A 81 -13.65 20.05 -1.51
CA TYR A 81 -13.88 20.65 -0.19
C TYR A 81 -13.69 22.17 -0.23
N ALA A 82 -14.48 22.86 0.59
CA ALA A 82 -14.47 24.33 0.67
C ALA A 82 -13.33 24.85 1.56
N SER A 83 -12.89 24.06 2.53
CA SER A 83 -11.84 24.40 3.48
C SER A 83 -10.85 23.25 3.67
N ARG A 84 -9.67 23.58 4.18
CA ARG A 84 -8.63 22.60 4.52
C ARG A 84 -9.08 21.70 5.66
N GLU A 85 -9.78 22.26 6.65
CA GLU A 85 -10.31 21.56 7.79
C GLU A 85 -11.37 20.52 7.37
N ASP A 86 -12.29 20.89 6.47
CA ASP A 86 -13.29 19.96 5.94
C ASP A 86 -12.64 18.82 5.15
N PHE A 87 -11.60 19.13 4.38
CA PHE A 87 -10.82 18.12 3.66
C PHE A 87 -10.17 17.13 4.61
N LEU A 88 -9.42 17.60 5.62
CA LEU A 88 -8.71 16.74 6.56
C LEU A 88 -9.66 15.90 7.43
N ASP A 89 -10.77 16.48 7.90
CA ASP A 89 -11.80 15.75 8.65
C ASP A 89 -12.44 14.64 7.79
N ALA A 90 -12.72 14.94 6.51
CA ALA A 90 -13.28 13.93 5.60
C ALA A 90 -12.28 12.81 5.28
N GLU A 91 -10.99 13.13 5.09
CA GLU A 91 -9.95 12.12 4.90
C GLU A 91 -9.75 11.28 6.16
N ALA A 92 -9.76 11.87 7.36
CA ALA A 92 -9.70 11.11 8.62
C ALA A 92 -10.88 10.14 8.75
N LYS A 93 -12.11 10.58 8.44
CA LYS A 93 -13.30 9.71 8.43
C LYS A 93 -13.19 8.58 7.41
N ARG A 94 -12.70 8.87 6.20
CA ARG A 94 -12.46 7.88 5.16
C ARG A 94 -11.49 6.80 5.65
N VAL A 95 -10.36 7.20 6.24
CA VAL A 95 -9.39 6.23 6.77
C VAL A 95 -9.99 5.42 7.93
N ALA A 96 -10.79 6.05 8.79
CA ALA A 96 -11.51 5.35 9.85
C ALA A 96 -12.48 4.28 9.32
N GLU A 97 -13.15 4.52 8.19
CA GLU A 97 -13.99 3.52 7.51
C GLU A 97 -13.18 2.35 6.94
N PHE A 98 -12.04 2.62 6.31
CA PHE A 98 -11.09 1.59 5.89
C PHE A 98 -10.58 0.78 7.08
N ASN A 99 -10.25 1.43 8.19
CA ASN A 99 -9.84 0.79 9.44
C ASN A 99 -10.92 -0.10 10.04
N ALA A 100 -12.17 0.34 10.04
CA ALA A 100 -13.28 -0.49 10.51
C ALA A 100 -13.45 -1.74 9.63
N THR A 101 -13.39 -1.56 8.31
CA THR A 101 -13.49 -2.66 7.34
C THR A 101 -12.33 -3.66 7.50
N ALA A 102 -11.10 -3.17 7.57
CA ALA A 102 -9.92 -4.01 7.70
C ALA A 102 -9.88 -4.74 9.05
N ARG A 103 -10.26 -4.09 10.16
CA ARG A 103 -10.38 -4.76 11.48
C ARG A 103 -11.38 -5.91 11.44
N ASN A 104 -12.59 -5.65 10.94
CA ASN A 104 -13.64 -6.67 10.84
C ASN A 104 -13.21 -7.84 9.96
N TYR A 105 -12.56 -7.55 8.82
CA TYR A 105 -12.03 -8.59 7.94
C TYR A 105 -10.91 -9.39 8.60
N ASN A 106 -9.94 -8.73 9.25
CA ASN A 106 -8.85 -9.39 9.96
C ASN A 106 -9.34 -10.30 11.08
N GLU A 107 -10.35 -9.87 11.84
CA GLU A 107 -10.96 -10.69 12.88
C GLU A 107 -11.63 -11.95 12.31
N GLN A 108 -12.36 -11.81 11.20
CA GLN A 108 -12.98 -12.95 10.51
C GLN A 108 -11.89 -13.88 9.94
N LEU A 109 -10.91 -13.31 9.25
CA LEU A 109 -9.80 -14.04 8.65
C LEU A 109 -9.05 -14.88 9.68
N ARG A 110 -8.78 -14.34 10.88
CA ARG A 110 -8.14 -15.11 11.97
C ARG A 110 -8.97 -16.31 12.41
N LYS A 111 -10.30 -16.16 12.53
CA LYS A 111 -11.21 -17.27 12.87
C LYS A 111 -11.22 -18.33 11.77
N ASP A 112 -11.31 -17.88 10.53
CA ASP A 112 -11.32 -18.77 9.36
C ASP A 112 -10.00 -19.54 9.22
N ILE A 113 -8.86 -18.89 9.45
CA ILE A 113 -7.55 -19.54 9.46
C ILE A 113 -7.47 -20.62 10.54
N ALA A 114 -7.95 -20.33 11.76
CA ALA A 114 -7.97 -21.31 12.85
C ALA A 114 -8.80 -22.54 12.47
N GLN A 115 -10.00 -22.32 11.92
CA GLN A 115 -10.87 -23.40 11.45
C GLN A 115 -10.25 -24.20 10.31
N LEU A 116 -9.73 -23.53 9.27
CA LEU A 116 -9.11 -24.17 8.11
C LEU A 116 -7.87 -24.98 8.50
N SER A 117 -7.09 -24.48 9.47
CA SER A 117 -5.93 -25.18 10.00
C SER A 117 -6.35 -26.49 10.68
N GLU A 118 -7.37 -26.45 11.54
CA GLU A 118 -7.89 -27.65 12.22
C GLU A 118 -8.44 -28.67 11.22
N GLU A 119 -9.25 -28.21 10.26
CA GLU A 119 -9.81 -29.07 9.21
C GLU A 119 -8.72 -29.71 8.34
N ALA A 120 -7.66 -28.97 8.00
CA ALA A 120 -6.54 -29.49 7.23
C ALA A 120 -5.76 -30.59 7.97
N GLU A 121 -5.56 -30.45 9.29
CA GLU A 121 -4.89 -31.47 10.11
C GLU A 121 -5.77 -32.74 10.24
N ILE A 122 -7.08 -32.58 10.46
CA ILE A 122 -8.02 -33.72 10.51
C ILE A 122 -8.04 -34.47 9.18
N LEU A 123 -8.16 -33.73 8.06
CA LEU A 123 -8.29 -34.33 6.74
C LEU A 123 -7.01 -35.05 6.29
N ARG A 124 -5.85 -34.71 6.87
CA ARG A 124 -4.60 -35.44 6.70
C ARG A 124 -4.50 -36.70 7.56
N ALA A 125 -5.09 -36.70 8.76
CA ALA A 125 -5.05 -37.83 9.68
C ALA A 125 -5.98 -38.98 9.25
N ASP A 126 -7.02 -38.68 8.49
CA ASP A 126 -8.05 -39.65 8.08
C ASP A 126 -7.64 -40.40 6.80
N TYR A 127 -6.98 -41.55 6.97
CA TYR A 127 -6.33 -42.35 5.90
C TYR A 127 -7.24 -43.32 5.14
N THR A 128 -8.54 -43.41 5.46
CA THR A 128 -9.35 -44.60 5.14
C THR A 128 -10.10 -44.58 3.81
N GLU A 129 -10.29 -43.44 3.14
CA GLU A 129 -10.94 -43.37 1.81
C GLU A 129 -10.32 -42.32 0.87
N GLN A 130 -9.55 -42.79 -0.11
CA GLN A 130 -8.68 -41.96 -0.96
C GLN A 130 -9.45 -41.04 -1.94
N GLU A 131 -10.63 -41.46 -2.42
CA GLU A 131 -11.38 -40.76 -3.46
C GLU A 131 -12.24 -39.62 -2.89
N ALA A 132 -12.93 -39.87 -1.76
CA ALA A 132 -13.70 -38.85 -1.05
C ALA A 132 -12.80 -37.76 -0.43
N GLN A 133 -11.55 -38.09 -0.08
CA GLN A 133 -10.57 -37.14 0.45
C GLN A 133 -10.09 -36.16 -0.63
N GLN A 134 -9.78 -36.63 -1.85
CA GLN A 134 -9.32 -35.75 -2.93
C GLN A 134 -10.36 -34.68 -3.30
N VAL A 135 -11.65 -35.05 -3.32
CA VAL A 135 -12.75 -34.10 -3.58
C VAL A 135 -12.82 -33.04 -2.48
N ARG A 136 -12.80 -33.47 -1.20
CA ARG A 136 -12.81 -32.52 -0.06
C ARG A 136 -11.58 -31.62 -0.03
N MET A 137 -10.39 -32.14 -0.37
CA MET A 137 -9.16 -31.35 -0.48
C MET A 137 -9.27 -30.31 -1.60
N ALA A 138 -9.80 -30.70 -2.77
CA ALA A 138 -9.99 -29.79 -3.90
C ALA A 138 -10.99 -28.67 -3.57
N GLU A 139 -12.10 -28.98 -2.89
CA GLU A 139 -13.06 -27.98 -2.41
C GLU A 139 -12.40 -27.01 -1.43
N LYS A 140 -11.63 -27.50 -0.46
CA LYS A 140 -10.93 -26.64 0.52
C LYS A 140 -9.88 -25.76 -0.12
N ARG A 141 -9.13 -26.26 -1.10
CA ARG A 141 -8.19 -25.44 -1.88
C ARG A 141 -8.91 -24.38 -2.72
N SER A 142 -10.05 -24.71 -3.31
CA SER A 142 -10.86 -23.71 -4.02
C SER A 142 -11.33 -22.60 -3.07
N GLU A 143 -11.82 -22.95 -1.89
CA GLU A 143 -12.22 -21.98 -0.87
C GLU A 143 -11.05 -21.12 -0.39
N LEU A 144 -9.90 -21.74 -0.13
CA LEU A 144 -8.70 -21.04 0.31
C LEU A 144 -8.16 -20.09 -0.77
N ASN A 145 -8.15 -20.51 -2.04
CA ASN A 145 -7.80 -19.65 -3.16
C ASN A 145 -8.73 -18.44 -3.29
N ASN A 146 -10.04 -18.63 -3.14
CA ASN A 146 -11.00 -17.52 -3.14
C ASN A 146 -10.73 -16.53 -2.01
N ARG A 147 -10.36 -17.03 -0.82
CA ARG A 147 -10.01 -16.21 0.34
C ARG A 147 -8.68 -15.46 0.14
N MET A 148 -7.67 -16.10 -0.44
CA MET A 148 -6.41 -15.45 -0.79
C MET A 148 -6.63 -14.33 -1.80
N GLN A 149 -7.46 -14.55 -2.83
CA GLN A 149 -7.80 -13.51 -3.82
C GLN A 149 -8.52 -12.32 -3.18
N ARG A 150 -9.50 -12.56 -2.30
CA ARG A 150 -10.18 -11.49 -1.56
C ARG A 150 -9.24 -10.71 -0.64
N THR A 151 -8.36 -11.43 0.05
CA THR A 151 -7.35 -10.84 0.94
C THR A 151 -6.38 -9.97 0.15
N ALA A 152 -5.90 -10.44 -1.01
CA ALA A 152 -5.03 -9.67 -1.90
C ALA A 152 -5.73 -8.44 -2.49
N ALA A 153 -7.01 -8.54 -2.84
CA ALA A 153 -7.78 -7.40 -3.34
C ALA A 153 -7.94 -6.32 -2.26
N LEU A 154 -8.30 -6.71 -1.04
CA LEU A 154 -8.38 -5.78 0.10
C LEU A 154 -7.01 -5.17 0.41
N GLU A 155 -5.94 -5.98 0.40
CA GLU A 155 -4.57 -5.48 0.61
C GLU A 155 -4.21 -4.38 -0.39
N GLN A 156 -4.51 -4.59 -1.68
CA GLN A 156 -4.26 -3.58 -2.72
C GLN A 156 -5.05 -2.29 -2.48
N GLU A 157 -6.29 -2.39 -2.00
CA GLU A 157 -7.12 -1.23 -1.70
C GLU A 157 -6.58 -0.43 -0.50
N LEU A 158 -6.22 -1.13 0.58
CA LEU A 158 -5.63 -0.51 1.78
C LEU A 158 -4.27 0.13 1.47
N VAL A 159 -3.44 -0.50 0.63
CA VAL A 159 -2.14 0.07 0.20
C VAL A 159 -2.35 1.36 -0.61
N LYS A 160 -3.27 1.37 -1.58
CA LYS A 160 -3.57 2.57 -2.37
C LYS A 160 -4.05 3.72 -1.49
N GLU A 161 -4.96 3.43 -0.56
CA GLU A 161 -5.45 4.45 0.37
C GLU A 161 -4.32 4.94 1.28
N LEU A 162 -3.50 4.03 1.82
CA LEU A 162 -2.34 4.40 2.64
C LEU A 162 -1.36 5.32 1.91
N GLU A 163 -1.09 5.07 0.63
CA GLU A 163 -0.23 5.94 -0.20
C GLU A 163 -0.83 7.33 -0.40
N VAL A 164 -2.14 7.42 -0.70
CA VAL A 164 -2.87 8.69 -0.83
C VAL A 164 -2.79 9.49 0.48
N GLN A 165 -3.04 8.84 1.62
CA GLN A 165 -3.04 9.51 2.92
C GLN A 165 -1.64 9.92 3.37
N THR A 166 -0.63 9.10 3.06
CA THR A 166 0.77 9.46 3.29
C THR A 166 1.16 10.69 2.48
N ALA A 167 0.70 10.79 1.23
CA ALA A 167 0.95 11.97 0.39
C ALA A 167 0.27 13.23 0.95
N ILE A 168 -0.98 13.10 1.43
CA ILE A 168 -1.71 14.20 2.09
C ILE A 168 -0.94 14.67 3.33
N LEU A 169 -0.63 13.77 4.25
CA LEU A 169 0.07 14.10 5.48
C LEU A 169 1.40 14.79 5.21
N GLN A 170 2.16 14.33 4.22
CA GLN A 170 3.44 14.94 3.88
C GLN A 170 3.32 16.33 3.24
N GLU A 171 2.28 16.57 2.45
CA GLU A 171 2.02 17.90 1.89
C GLU A 171 1.58 18.88 2.99
N GLU A 172 0.63 18.47 3.82
CA GLU A 172 0.02 19.31 4.86
C GLU A 172 1.00 19.63 5.99
N ARG A 173 1.89 18.70 6.35
CA ARG A 173 2.95 18.92 7.34
C ARG A 173 4.00 19.95 6.94
N LYS A 174 4.09 20.35 5.66
CA LYS A 174 5.05 21.40 5.23
C LYS A 174 4.70 22.77 5.78
N GLU A 175 3.41 23.04 5.92
CA GLU A 175 2.88 24.37 6.26
C GLU A 175 2.15 24.40 7.61
N ALA A 176 1.73 23.24 8.11
CA ALA A 176 0.94 23.16 9.33
C ALA A 176 1.75 23.32 10.63
N PRO A 177 1.14 23.88 11.69
CA PRO A 177 1.68 23.83 13.05
C PRO A 177 1.92 22.38 13.52
N LYS A 178 2.88 22.20 14.43
CA LYS A 178 3.17 20.86 14.99
C LYS A 178 1.96 20.25 15.70
N ASP A 179 1.19 21.09 16.39
CA ASP A 179 0.05 20.68 17.22
C ASP A 179 -1.30 20.81 16.48
N ASP A 180 -1.30 20.74 15.14
CA ASP A 180 -2.54 20.77 14.35
C ASP A 180 -3.42 19.53 14.67
N PRO A 181 -4.63 19.72 15.23
CA PRO A 181 -5.48 18.61 15.66
C PRO A 181 -6.03 17.79 14.50
N TYR A 182 -6.23 18.39 13.32
CA TYR A 182 -6.75 17.67 12.15
C TYR A 182 -5.69 16.73 11.58
N ILE A 183 -4.44 17.19 11.52
CA ILE A 183 -3.33 16.33 11.11
C ILE A 183 -3.11 15.22 12.14
N ALA A 184 -3.15 15.53 13.44
CA ALA A 184 -2.94 14.53 14.48
C ALA A 184 -3.98 13.39 14.41
N GLU A 185 -5.25 13.72 14.15
CA GLU A 185 -6.28 12.69 13.98
C GLU A 185 -6.07 11.87 12.71
N LEU A 186 -5.73 12.52 11.59
CA LEU A 186 -5.42 11.81 10.34
C LEU A 186 -4.20 10.88 10.50
N GLU A 187 -3.13 11.32 11.16
CA GLU A 187 -1.96 10.49 11.45
C GLU A 187 -2.29 9.26 12.28
N LYS A 188 -3.12 9.44 13.31
CA LYS A 188 -3.59 8.34 14.16
C LYS A 188 -4.36 7.31 13.34
N GLU A 189 -5.26 7.74 12.46
CA GLU A 189 -6.01 6.82 11.60
C GLU A 189 -5.12 6.13 10.57
N VAL A 190 -4.13 6.84 10.00
CA VAL A 190 -3.13 6.27 9.09
C VAL A 190 -2.26 5.21 9.78
N LEU A 191 -1.85 5.44 11.02
CA LEU A 191 -1.11 4.45 11.82
C LEU A 191 -1.96 3.21 12.08
N ALA A 192 -3.25 3.38 12.38
CA ALA A 192 -4.17 2.24 12.52
C ALA A 192 -4.33 1.47 11.19
N LEU A 193 -4.34 2.17 10.05
CA LEU A 193 -4.42 1.56 8.72
C LEU A 193 -3.17 0.71 8.42
N GLN A 194 -1.99 1.21 8.77
CA GLN A 194 -0.73 0.45 8.67
C GLN A 194 -0.77 -0.83 9.50
N ALA A 195 -1.20 -0.74 10.76
CA ALA A 195 -1.30 -1.91 11.63
C ALA A 195 -2.33 -2.95 11.14
N ASN A 196 -3.46 -2.48 10.60
CA ASN A 196 -4.47 -3.35 10.00
C ASN A 196 -3.96 -4.04 8.74
N LEU A 197 -3.22 -3.32 7.89
CA LEU A 197 -2.58 -3.88 6.70
C LEU A 197 -1.54 -4.96 7.06
N GLU A 198 -0.76 -4.74 8.12
CA GLU A 198 0.20 -5.72 8.63
C GLU A 198 -0.51 -6.99 9.11
N SER A 199 -1.57 -6.84 9.93
CA SER A 199 -2.40 -7.97 10.36
C SER A 199 -3.02 -8.75 9.18
N LEU A 200 -3.42 -8.07 8.12
CA LEU A 200 -3.96 -8.68 6.91
C LEU A 200 -2.91 -9.52 6.18
N ARG A 201 -1.69 -8.98 6.07
CA ARG A 201 -0.53 -9.67 5.45
C ARG A 201 -0.13 -10.91 6.23
N GLU A 202 -0.11 -10.84 7.56
CA GLU A 202 0.14 -12.01 8.41
C GLU A 202 -0.89 -13.12 8.14
N GLY A 203 -2.18 -12.77 8.08
CA GLY A 203 -3.24 -13.72 7.75
C GLY A 203 -3.07 -14.32 6.35
N SER A 204 -2.67 -13.52 5.36
CA SER A 204 -2.36 -13.98 4.00
C SER A 204 -1.24 -15.03 3.98
N VAL A 205 -0.16 -14.80 4.76
CA VAL A 205 0.95 -15.76 4.90
C VAL A 205 0.48 -17.06 5.56
N GLN A 206 -0.38 -16.98 6.58
CA GLN A 206 -0.95 -18.17 7.22
C GLN A 206 -1.84 -18.97 6.25
N LEU A 207 -2.68 -18.31 5.45
CA LEU A 207 -3.47 -18.97 4.41
C LEU A 207 -2.58 -19.71 3.40
N ALA A 208 -1.51 -19.07 2.91
CA ALA A 208 -0.57 -19.71 1.99
C ALA A 208 0.09 -20.96 2.60
N GLY A 209 0.44 -20.91 3.89
CA GLY A 209 0.98 -22.06 4.61
C GLY A 209 -0.04 -23.21 4.79
N ILE A 210 -1.35 -22.94 4.77
CA ILE A 210 -2.38 -23.98 4.75
C ILE A 210 -2.54 -24.57 3.34
N ASP A 211 -2.48 -23.77 2.26
CA ASP A 211 -2.52 -24.32 0.89
C ASP A 211 -1.39 -25.31 0.65
N GLU A 212 -0.17 -24.94 1.05
CA GLU A 212 1.02 -25.78 0.88
C GLU A 212 0.81 -27.13 1.58
N ARG A 213 0.19 -27.10 2.76
CA ARG A 213 -0.14 -28.31 3.52
C ARG A 213 -1.16 -29.20 2.81
N LEU A 214 -2.16 -28.60 2.16
CA LEU A 214 -3.20 -29.32 1.42
C LEU A 214 -2.74 -29.78 0.03
N SER A 215 -1.54 -29.39 -0.42
CA SER A 215 -1.01 -29.71 -1.75
C SER A 215 -0.26 -31.05 -1.86
N ILE A 216 -0.05 -31.74 -0.73
CA ILE A 216 0.70 -32.99 -0.58
C ILE A 216 -0.27 -34.17 -0.62
#